data_AF-A0A6P6VT44-F1
#
_entry.id   AF-A0A6P6VT44-F1
#
_cell.length_a   1.000
_cell.length_b   1.000
_cell.length_c   1.000
_cell.angle_alpha   90.00
_cell.angle_beta   90.00
_cell.angle_gamma   90.00
#
_symmetry.space_group_name_H-M   'P 1'
#
loop_
_entity.id
_entity.type
_entity.pdbx_description
1 polymer ?
#
loop_
_entity_poly.entity_id
_entity_poly.type
_entity_poly.pdbx_seq_one_letter_code
_entity_poly.pdbx_strand_id
1 'polypeptide(L)'
;MTIVAGGVAPKKRQRVGSNSRFPSTVAVIDSSRPDDSLNEVSHKPFGPRRSSSYSLIPASSSSSSSSASSSAGGFNDASTADVVLRLYVENSSPFLSDDSESISAVDQADVQIYLHSGVLRRSRYFSALLSDRWHKESCPADDVVVSSPVIYRFNLGVSATYGSIDYHLTVLQLLYTNDFSDVVDTASTALSLLPVALELLFEDCVRACVRFLEAVPWTEDEEKKVLGLVPFLSDEESQELLARVSPGKIDSSEEMLHGLIMSAIHNHPNTAFAKAFVAKLLRDFSSKESARRVLDRAFETSLKIVKESLEEYSSPDFRGDHNETEAIQRLNLHTAMTNGRHLLWLVERMIELRVADTAAEEWSDQASFTADLQRAFRDDAWRNIVPGLPAVVLRCTCKLANAVATGNILAARQVV
;
A
#
# COMPACT_ATOMS: atom_id res chain seq x y z
N MET A 1 77.46 54.85 30.18
CA MET A 1 76.44 55.00 31.24
C MET A 1 75.09 54.78 30.57
N THR A 2 74.43 53.61 30.76
CA THR A 2 73.41 53.31 31.81
C THR A 2 72.14 54.18 31.65
N ILE A 3 70.87 53.76 31.81
CA ILE A 3 70.19 52.50 32.24
C ILE A 3 68.69 52.65 31.81
N VAL A 4 67.83 51.65 31.57
CA VAL A 4 67.90 50.21 31.25
C VAL A 4 66.55 49.77 30.58
N ALA A 5 66.42 48.55 30.04
CA ALA A 5 65.16 48.06 29.43
C ALA A 5 64.08 47.66 30.46
N GLY A 6 62.79 47.77 30.10
CA GLY A 6 61.66 47.33 30.92
C GLY A 6 60.49 46.81 30.11
N GLY A 7 60.33 45.49 30.04
CA GLY A 7 59.15 44.83 29.46
C GLY A 7 58.38 44.07 30.53
N VAL A 8 57.05 44.06 30.45
CA VAL A 8 56.18 43.20 31.28
C VAL A 8 55.01 42.68 30.44
N ALA A 9 54.86 41.36 30.40
CA ALA A 9 53.71 40.64 29.86
C ALA A 9 52.97 39.91 31.03
N PRO A 10 51.87 39.16 30.80
CA PRO A 10 50.63 39.39 31.53
C PRO A 10 50.41 38.56 32.81
N LYS A 11 49.59 39.08 33.73
CA LYS A 11 49.13 38.34 34.92
C LYS A 11 47.94 37.42 34.61
N LYS A 12 48.26 36.14 34.35
CA LYS A 12 47.32 35.02 34.42
C LYS A 12 46.92 34.77 35.90
N ARG A 13 45.64 34.63 36.21
CA ARG A 13 45.15 34.28 37.56
C ARG A 13 44.41 32.95 37.52
N GLN A 14 44.79 32.03 38.40
CA GLN A 14 44.34 30.63 38.44
C GLN A 14 43.91 30.27 39.86
N ARG A 15 42.73 29.65 40.03
CA ARG A 15 42.37 28.76 41.15
C ARG A 15 41.16 27.92 40.70
N VAL A 16 41.36 26.64 40.34
CA VAL A 16 41.24 25.45 41.21
C VAL A 16 39.80 25.28 41.71
N GLY A 17 39.17 24.15 41.32
CA GLY A 17 37.81 23.79 41.71
C GLY A 17 37.73 22.90 42.95
N SER A 18 36.50 22.47 43.26
CA SER A 18 36.19 21.58 44.38
C SER A 18 35.23 20.48 43.92
N ASN A 19 35.60 19.22 44.11
CA ASN A 19 34.67 18.10 44.10
C ASN A 19 33.95 18.02 45.47
N SER A 20 32.65 17.76 45.48
CA SER A 20 31.97 17.20 46.66
C SER A 20 30.83 16.27 46.23
N ARG A 21 30.72 15.14 46.93
CA ARG A 21 29.84 14.01 46.60
C ARG A 21 28.37 14.29 46.95
N PHE A 22 27.48 13.52 46.34
CA PHE A 22 26.09 13.32 46.77
C PHE A 22 25.98 12.93 48.25
N PRO A 23 24.80 13.18 48.85
CA PRO A 23 24.09 12.08 49.49
C PRO A 23 22.67 11.88 48.90
N SER A 24 22.20 10.64 48.97
CA SER A 24 20.82 10.25 48.71
C SER A 24 19.97 10.41 49.98
N THR A 25 18.77 10.98 49.87
CA THR A 25 17.71 10.78 50.87
C THR A 25 16.35 10.74 50.18
N VAL A 26 15.56 9.73 50.52
CA VAL A 26 14.16 9.55 50.09
C VAL A 26 13.26 10.57 50.79
N ALA A 27 12.34 11.19 50.06
CA ALA A 27 11.23 11.94 50.61
C ALA A 27 9.91 11.44 50.00
N VAL A 28 9.21 10.58 50.75
CA VAL A 28 7.79 10.29 50.53
C VAL A 28 7.01 11.49 51.07
N ILE A 29 6.10 12.06 50.27
CA ILE A 29 5.11 13.03 50.76
C ILE A 29 3.75 12.55 50.31
N ASP A 30 3.03 11.97 51.26
CA ASP A 30 1.60 11.72 51.22
C ASP A 30 0.88 13.02 51.65
N SER A 31 -0.14 13.44 50.91
CA SER A 31 -0.97 14.59 51.26
C SER A 31 -2.40 14.38 50.78
N SER A 32 -3.17 13.71 51.61
CA SER A 32 -4.57 13.40 51.40
C SER A 32 -5.51 14.47 51.99
N ARG A 33 -6.72 14.57 51.37
CA ARG A 33 -8.00 15.15 51.86
C ARG A 33 -8.30 16.65 51.68
N PRO A 34 -9.61 17.03 51.66
CA PRO A 34 -10.84 16.20 51.57
C PRO A 34 -11.75 16.52 50.35
N ASP A 35 -12.78 15.69 50.20
CA ASP A 35 -13.88 15.83 49.24
C ASP A 35 -14.72 17.10 49.42
N ASP A 36 -15.30 17.59 48.32
CA ASP A 36 -16.75 17.84 48.29
C ASP A 36 -17.32 17.54 46.89
N SER A 37 -18.64 17.29 46.81
CA SER A 37 -19.22 16.33 45.86
C SER A 37 -20.12 16.92 44.74
N LEU A 38 -20.46 16.06 43.75
CA LEU A 38 -21.53 16.18 42.72
C LEU A 38 -21.23 17.15 41.55
N ASN A 39 -21.12 16.73 40.29
CA ASN A 39 -22.06 15.87 39.56
C ASN A 39 -21.43 15.12 38.36
N GLU A 40 -22.09 14.02 37.99
CA GLU A 40 -21.76 13.10 36.90
C GLU A 40 -22.25 13.61 35.53
N VAL A 41 -21.39 13.57 34.49
CA VAL A 41 -21.71 13.36 33.06
C VAL A 41 -20.38 13.20 32.30
N SER A 42 -20.20 12.10 31.58
CA SER A 42 -18.96 11.79 30.85
C SER A 42 -19.18 11.82 29.34
N HIS A 43 -18.53 12.76 28.64
CA HIS A 43 -18.54 12.83 27.18
C HIS A 43 -17.16 12.46 26.60
N LYS A 44 -17.14 11.42 25.76
CA LYS A 44 -16.05 11.09 24.82
C LYS A 44 -16.56 11.12 23.36
N PRO A 45 -15.68 11.21 22.35
CA PRO A 45 -16.01 11.91 21.11
C PRO A 45 -16.72 11.07 20.05
N PHE A 46 -17.31 11.76 19.08
CA PHE A 46 -18.04 11.19 17.96
C PHE A 46 -17.14 10.51 16.92
N GLY A 47 -17.56 9.34 16.45
CA GLY A 47 -17.13 8.71 15.20
C GLY A 47 -18.37 8.36 14.35
N PRO A 48 -18.25 8.29 13.01
CA PRO A 48 -19.41 8.24 12.12
C PRO A 48 -20.12 6.87 12.13
N ARG A 49 -21.43 6.88 12.41
CA ARG A 49 -22.29 5.70 12.30
C ARG A 49 -22.64 5.40 10.83
N ARG A 50 -22.32 4.20 10.34
CA ARG A 50 -23.02 3.61 9.19
C ARG A 50 -24.34 3.00 9.70
N SER A 51 -25.44 3.28 9.02
CA SER A 51 -26.78 2.83 9.43
C SER A 51 -27.11 1.48 8.79
N SER A 52 -27.28 0.43 9.60
CA SER A 52 -27.82 -0.86 9.17
C SER A 52 -29.29 -0.96 9.59
N SER A 53 -30.19 -0.71 8.64
CA SER A 53 -31.64 -0.78 8.86
C SER A 53 -32.11 -2.22 8.86
N TYR A 54 -32.34 -2.81 10.03
CA TYR A 54 -33.01 -4.10 10.17
C TYR A 54 -34.53 -3.90 10.17
N SER A 55 -35.18 -4.20 9.06
CA SER A 55 -36.64 -4.26 8.94
C SER A 55 -37.12 -5.70 9.12
N LEU A 56 -37.89 -5.95 10.18
CA LEU A 56 -38.65 -7.19 10.40
C LEU A 56 -39.97 -7.18 9.60
N ILE A 57 -40.68 -8.33 9.62
CA ILE A 57 -42.07 -8.60 9.11
C ILE A 57 -42.11 -9.14 7.65
N PRO A 58 -42.87 -10.22 7.35
CA PRO A 58 -43.33 -11.35 8.17
C PRO A 58 -43.00 -12.73 7.56
N ALA A 59 -43.23 -13.81 8.31
CA ALA A 59 -43.20 -15.16 7.78
C ALA A 59 -44.42 -15.42 6.86
N SER A 60 -44.16 -15.82 5.62
CA SER A 60 -45.17 -16.35 4.69
C SER A 60 -44.80 -17.80 4.35
N SER A 61 -45.63 -18.74 4.79
CA SER A 61 -45.44 -20.16 4.50
C SER A 61 -45.77 -20.47 3.03
N SER A 62 -44.74 -20.63 2.21
CA SER A 62 -44.85 -21.25 0.88
C SER A 62 -43.89 -22.42 0.79
N SER A 63 -44.44 -23.63 0.82
CA SER A 63 -43.72 -24.87 0.55
C SER A 63 -43.28 -24.92 -0.92
N SER A 64 -42.11 -24.37 -1.21
CA SER A 64 -41.42 -24.55 -2.48
C SER A 64 -40.32 -25.57 -2.30
N SER A 65 -40.57 -26.79 -2.78
CA SER A 65 -39.58 -27.86 -2.88
C SER A 65 -38.31 -27.33 -3.56
N SER A 66 -37.19 -27.35 -2.84
CA SER A 66 -35.87 -27.11 -3.42
C SER A 66 -35.58 -28.21 -4.43
N SER A 67 -35.87 -27.93 -5.71
CA SER A 67 -35.45 -28.74 -6.83
C SER A 67 -33.94 -28.63 -6.96
N ALA A 68 -33.22 -29.43 -6.15
CA ALA A 68 -31.91 -29.86 -6.53
C ALA A 68 -32.03 -30.44 -7.94
N SER A 69 -31.34 -29.83 -8.90
CA SER A 69 -31.19 -30.39 -10.23
C SER A 69 -30.24 -31.58 -10.12
N SER A 70 -30.72 -32.67 -9.52
CA SER A 70 -30.06 -33.96 -9.48
C SER A 70 -29.99 -34.47 -10.91
N SER A 71 -28.88 -34.16 -11.60
CA SER A 71 -28.41 -34.97 -12.72
C SER A 71 -28.43 -36.42 -12.23
N ALA A 72 -29.18 -37.29 -12.92
CA ALA A 72 -29.65 -38.56 -12.36
C ALA A 72 -28.59 -39.67 -12.26
N GLY A 73 -27.31 -39.30 -12.17
CA GLY A 73 -26.16 -40.19 -12.03
C GLY A 73 -25.06 -39.57 -11.19
N GLY A 74 -24.33 -40.41 -10.46
CA GLY A 74 -23.18 -39.99 -9.66
C GLY A 74 -21.96 -39.64 -10.51
N PHE A 75 -20.90 -39.15 -9.86
CA PHE A 75 -19.58 -39.08 -10.47
C PHE A 75 -19.12 -40.49 -10.86
N ASN A 76 -18.60 -40.65 -12.08
CA ASN A 76 -18.17 -41.92 -12.66
C ASN A 76 -19.28 -42.97 -12.86
N ASP A 77 -20.56 -42.57 -12.96
CA ASP A 77 -21.67 -43.50 -13.22
C ASP A 77 -21.78 -43.86 -14.72
N ALA A 78 -21.29 -45.04 -15.07
CA ALA A 78 -21.31 -45.58 -16.42
C ALA A 78 -22.73 -45.92 -16.96
N SER A 79 -23.76 -45.97 -16.10
CA SER A 79 -25.11 -46.34 -16.51
C SER A 79 -25.93 -45.16 -17.08
N THR A 80 -25.56 -43.94 -16.71
CA THR A 80 -26.26 -42.69 -17.07
C THR A 80 -25.38 -41.67 -17.81
N ALA A 81 -24.06 -41.89 -17.87
CA ALA A 81 -23.12 -40.99 -18.54
C ALA A 81 -23.33 -40.91 -20.07
N ASP A 82 -23.33 -39.69 -20.57
CA ASP A 82 -23.28 -39.35 -22.00
C ASP A 82 -21.88 -38.88 -22.46
N VAL A 83 -20.90 -38.80 -21.55
CA VAL A 83 -19.50 -38.44 -21.84
C VAL A 83 -18.55 -39.49 -21.29
N VAL A 84 -17.58 -39.91 -22.11
CA VAL A 84 -16.41 -40.70 -21.68
C VAL A 84 -15.17 -39.83 -21.83
N LEU A 85 -14.51 -39.53 -20.72
CA LEU A 85 -13.25 -38.78 -20.68
C LEU A 85 -12.09 -39.73 -20.39
N ARG A 86 -11.04 -39.67 -21.21
CA ARG A 86 -9.77 -40.36 -20.99
C ARG A 86 -8.73 -39.37 -20.46
N LEU A 87 -8.31 -39.52 -19.21
CA LEU A 87 -7.15 -38.82 -18.63
C LEU A 87 -5.90 -39.67 -18.87
N TYR A 88 -4.84 -39.08 -19.42
CA TYR A 88 -3.57 -39.76 -19.64
C TYR A 88 -2.40 -38.83 -19.36
N VAL A 89 -1.27 -39.36 -18.88
CA VAL A 89 -0.06 -38.56 -18.67
C VAL A 89 0.60 -38.24 -20.01
N GLU A 90 0.89 -36.96 -20.25
CA GLU A 90 1.56 -36.51 -21.47
C GLU A 90 3.09 -36.62 -21.35
N ASN A 91 3.67 -37.66 -21.97
CA ASN A 91 5.12 -37.84 -22.04
C ASN A 91 5.74 -36.86 -23.05
N SER A 92 6.40 -35.82 -22.56
CA SER A 92 7.06 -34.80 -23.39
C SER A 92 8.41 -35.26 -23.96
N SER A 93 8.40 -36.08 -25.02
CA SER A 93 9.54 -36.18 -25.96
C SER A 93 9.16 -36.70 -27.36
N PRO A 94 9.05 -35.82 -28.39
CA PRO A 94 9.07 -36.21 -29.80
C PRO A 94 10.50 -36.32 -30.37
N PHE A 95 11.53 -36.02 -29.57
CA PHE A 95 12.92 -35.90 -30.00
C PHE A 95 13.91 -36.54 -29.02
N LEU A 96 13.90 -37.87 -28.89
CA LEU A 96 15.12 -38.63 -28.58
C LEU A 96 15.15 -39.90 -29.43
N SER A 97 16.36 -40.27 -29.82
CA SER A 97 16.63 -41.20 -30.91
C SER A 97 16.31 -42.66 -30.60
N ASP A 98 16.05 -43.40 -31.67
CA ASP A 98 16.18 -44.85 -31.76
C ASP A 98 17.56 -45.31 -31.22
N ASP A 99 17.56 -45.98 -30.05
CA ASP A 99 18.59 -46.92 -29.55
C ASP A 99 18.46 -47.10 -28.00
N SER A 100 17.67 -48.07 -27.54
CA SER A 100 17.96 -48.98 -26.41
C SER A 100 16.69 -49.69 -25.90
N GLU A 101 16.70 -51.02 -25.94
CA GLU A 101 15.65 -51.84 -25.32
C GLU A 101 15.67 -51.77 -23.78
N SER A 102 14.52 -52.07 -23.18
CA SER A 102 14.36 -52.46 -21.76
C SER A 102 14.61 -51.40 -20.67
N ILE A 103 13.67 -50.46 -20.53
CA ILE A 103 13.12 -50.14 -19.19
C ILE A 103 11.66 -50.58 -19.20
N SER A 104 11.26 -51.33 -18.17
CA SER A 104 9.94 -51.95 -18.03
C SER A 104 8.79 -50.95 -18.19
N ALA A 105 7.69 -51.41 -18.80
CA ALA A 105 6.41 -50.70 -18.78
C ALA A 105 5.96 -50.47 -17.33
N VAL A 106 6.24 -49.28 -16.81
CA VAL A 106 5.53 -48.70 -15.67
C VAL A 106 4.15 -48.32 -16.20
N ASP A 107 3.09 -48.69 -15.49
CA ASP A 107 1.71 -48.40 -15.90
C ASP A 107 1.58 -46.95 -16.37
N GLN A 108 1.31 -46.77 -17.66
CA GLN A 108 0.78 -45.51 -18.17
C GLN A 108 -0.57 -45.35 -17.49
N ALA A 109 -0.63 -44.49 -16.48
CA ALA A 109 -1.83 -44.21 -15.71
C ALA A 109 -2.85 -43.52 -16.62
N ASP A 110 -3.64 -44.36 -17.29
CA ASP A 110 -4.70 -44.02 -18.23
C ASP A 110 -6.03 -44.32 -17.54
N VAL A 111 -6.78 -43.27 -17.22
CA VAL A 111 -8.01 -43.36 -16.43
C VAL A 111 -9.19 -42.92 -17.31
N GLN A 112 -10.08 -43.87 -17.59
CA GLN A 112 -11.35 -43.59 -18.26
C GLN A 112 -12.44 -43.32 -17.22
N ILE A 113 -13.16 -42.22 -17.41
CA ILE A 113 -14.17 -41.71 -16.48
C ILE A 113 -15.49 -41.48 -17.21
N TYR A 114 -16.58 -41.88 -16.59
CA TYR A 114 -17.95 -41.73 -17.09
C TYR A 114 -18.59 -40.46 -16.50
N LEU A 115 -18.78 -39.45 -17.35
CA LEU A 115 -19.17 -38.09 -16.95
C LEU A 115 -20.45 -37.65 -17.68
N HIS A 116 -21.05 -36.57 -17.18
CA HIS A 116 -22.35 -36.10 -17.65
C HIS A 116 -22.22 -34.71 -18.27
N SER A 117 -22.63 -34.55 -19.54
CA SER A 117 -22.47 -33.30 -20.29
C SER A 117 -23.18 -32.12 -19.63
N GLY A 118 -24.32 -32.36 -18.96
CA GLY A 118 -25.04 -31.35 -18.20
C GLY A 118 -24.22 -30.78 -17.03
N VAL A 119 -23.41 -31.62 -16.39
CA VAL A 119 -22.54 -31.25 -15.26
C VAL A 119 -21.25 -30.59 -15.76
N LEU A 120 -20.64 -31.16 -16.81
CA LEU A 120 -19.41 -30.63 -17.39
C LEU A 120 -19.54 -29.20 -17.92
N ARG A 121 -20.74 -28.79 -18.38
CA ARG A 121 -21.02 -27.40 -18.82
C ARG A 121 -20.82 -26.32 -17.74
N ARG A 122 -20.62 -26.68 -16.47
CA ARG A 122 -20.17 -25.75 -15.41
C ARG A 122 -18.74 -25.23 -15.65
N SER A 123 -17.90 -26.03 -16.28
CA SER A 123 -16.58 -25.62 -16.79
C SER A 123 -16.76 -24.97 -18.16
N ARG A 124 -16.16 -23.78 -18.37
CA ARG A 124 -16.22 -23.11 -19.69
C ARG A 124 -15.45 -23.89 -20.76
N TYR A 125 -14.36 -24.57 -20.38
CA TYR A 125 -13.60 -25.46 -21.24
C TYR A 125 -14.48 -26.57 -21.84
N PHE A 126 -15.15 -27.36 -20.99
CA PHE A 126 -16.03 -28.42 -21.48
C PHE A 126 -17.31 -27.89 -22.13
N SER A 127 -17.83 -26.73 -21.70
CA SER A 127 -18.96 -26.07 -22.37
C SER A 127 -18.63 -25.69 -23.82
N ALA A 128 -17.40 -25.25 -24.10
CA ALA A 128 -16.91 -25.00 -25.46
C ALA A 128 -16.75 -26.31 -26.27
N LEU A 129 -16.12 -27.34 -25.68
CA LEU A 129 -15.96 -28.66 -26.32
C LEU A 129 -17.30 -29.33 -26.66
N LEU A 130 -18.29 -29.21 -25.78
CA LEU A 130 -19.66 -29.74 -25.93
C LEU A 130 -20.55 -28.88 -26.85
N SER A 131 -20.01 -27.83 -27.48
CA SER A 131 -20.77 -26.99 -28.42
C SER A 131 -20.76 -27.55 -29.84
N ASP A 132 -21.83 -27.33 -30.61
CA ASP A 132 -22.04 -27.90 -31.96
C ASP A 132 -20.90 -27.64 -32.97
N ARG A 133 -20.05 -26.64 -32.70
CA ARG A 133 -18.91 -26.25 -33.54
C ARG A 133 -17.82 -27.33 -33.64
N TRP A 134 -17.67 -28.20 -32.63
CA TRP A 134 -16.67 -29.28 -32.61
C TRP A 134 -17.25 -30.66 -33.01
N HIS A 135 -18.54 -30.74 -33.35
CA HIS A 135 -19.23 -32.01 -33.60
C HIS A 135 -19.44 -32.36 -35.09
N LYS A 136 -18.94 -31.50 -36.00
CA LYS A 136 -19.35 -31.54 -37.41
C LYS A 136 -18.53 -32.46 -38.32
N GLU A 137 -17.57 -33.20 -37.78
CA GLU A 137 -16.64 -34.06 -38.57
C GLU A 137 -17.00 -35.56 -38.58
N SER A 138 -18.09 -35.99 -37.92
CA SER A 138 -18.33 -37.41 -37.62
C SER A 138 -19.59 -38.05 -38.22
N CYS A 139 -20.17 -37.49 -39.28
CA CYS A 139 -21.26 -38.15 -40.04
C CYS A 139 -21.04 -38.04 -41.56
N PRO A 140 -20.68 -39.13 -42.28
CA PRO A 140 -20.97 -39.21 -43.71
C PRO A 140 -22.49 -39.31 -43.89
N ALA A 141 -23.01 -38.67 -44.95
CA ALA A 141 -24.44 -38.70 -45.22
C ALA A 141 -24.83 -40.06 -45.83
N ASP A 142 -25.58 -40.87 -45.09
CA ASP A 142 -26.51 -41.86 -45.63
C ASP A 142 -27.58 -42.27 -44.60
N ASP A 143 -28.67 -42.77 -45.15
CA ASP A 143 -30.02 -43.02 -44.62
C ASP A 143 -30.26 -43.70 -43.24
N VAL A 144 -31.40 -43.31 -42.64
CA VAL A 144 -32.36 -44.15 -41.87
C VAL A 144 -32.02 -44.60 -40.41
N VAL A 145 -32.69 -43.90 -39.48
CA VAL A 145 -33.35 -44.40 -38.22
C VAL A 145 -32.51 -44.67 -36.95
N VAL A 146 -33.19 -44.50 -35.81
CA VAL A 146 -32.79 -44.58 -34.39
C VAL A 146 -32.00 -43.38 -33.85
N SER A 147 -32.67 -42.61 -32.97
CA SER A 147 -32.02 -41.65 -32.06
C SER A 147 -31.23 -42.40 -30.97
N SER A 148 -30.10 -42.99 -31.36
CA SER A 148 -29.12 -43.48 -30.40
C SER A 148 -28.57 -42.30 -29.59
N PRO A 149 -28.41 -42.41 -28.27
CA PRO A 149 -27.80 -41.34 -27.48
C PRO A 149 -26.37 -41.08 -27.97
N VAL A 150 -26.07 -39.84 -28.32
CA VAL A 150 -24.72 -39.43 -28.76
C VAL A 150 -23.81 -39.45 -27.52
N ILE A 151 -22.86 -40.40 -27.50
CA ILE A 151 -21.85 -40.49 -26.44
C ILE A 151 -20.62 -39.71 -26.88
N TYR A 152 -20.32 -38.62 -26.17
CA TYR A 152 -19.12 -37.81 -26.41
C TYR A 152 -17.88 -38.53 -25.90
N ARG A 153 -16.77 -38.46 -26.65
CA ARG A 153 -15.48 -39.04 -26.27
C ARG A 153 -14.40 -37.98 -26.32
N PHE A 154 -13.77 -37.71 -25.19
CA PHE A 154 -12.72 -36.72 -25.05
C PHE A 154 -11.44 -37.36 -24.49
N ASN A 155 -10.29 -36.79 -24.85
CA ASN A 155 -8.99 -37.14 -24.30
C ASN A 155 -8.38 -35.87 -23.73
N LEU A 156 -7.95 -35.89 -22.46
CA LEU A 156 -7.28 -34.78 -21.81
C LEU A 156 -5.91 -35.28 -21.33
N GLY A 157 -4.85 -34.72 -21.90
CA GLY A 157 -3.49 -34.97 -21.48
C GLY A 157 -3.21 -34.18 -20.21
N VAL A 158 -2.58 -34.81 -19.21
CA VAL A 158 -2.19 -34.15 -17.96
C VAL A 158 -0.67 -34.16 -17.82
N SER A 159 -0.12 -33.10 -17.21
CA SER A 159 1.32 -33.00 -16.98
C SER A 159 1.85 -34.14 -16.11
N ALA A 160 3.08 -34.60 -16.37
CA ALA A 160 3.76 -35.68 -15.65
C ALA A 160 4.24 -35.32 -14.23
N THR A 161 3.50 -34.45 -13.54
CA THR A 161 3.73 -34.09 -12.14
C THR A 161 3.06 -35.09 -11.19
N TYR A 162 3.67 -35.30 -10.02
CA TYR A 162 3.12 -36.21 -9.01
C TYR A 162 1.71 -35.77 -8.57
N GLY A 163 0.76 -36.71 -8.52
CA GLY A 163 -0.65 -36.45 -8.17
C GLY A 163 -1.48 -35.73 -9.24
N SER A 164 -0.92 -35.43 -10.43
CA SER A 164 -1.60 -34.67 -11.49
C SER A 164 -2.97 -35.23 -11.87
N ILE A 165 -3.07 -36.55 -12.07
CA ILE A 165 -4.34 -37.23 -12.37
C ILE A 165 -5.33 -37.08 -11.20
N ASP A 166 -4.87 -37.24 -9.95
CA ASP A 166 -5.71 -37.15 -8.76
C ASP A 166 -6.29 -35.74 -8.56
N TYR A 167 -5.51 -34.70 -8.86
CA TYR A 167 -6.01 -33.32 -8.86
C TYR A 167 -7.03 -33.08 -9.98
N HIS A 168 -6.83 -33.64 -11.18
CA HIS A 168 -7.83 -33.60 -12.26
C HIS A 168 -9.11 -34.35 -11.89
N LEU A 169 -9.01 -35.55 -11.33
CA LEU A 169 -10.15 -36.32 -10.80
C LEU A 169 -10.91 -35.51 -9.74
N THR A 170 -10.19 -34.85 -8.83
CA THR A 170 -10.77 -34.04 -7.75
C THR A 170 -11.53 -32.83 -8.31
N VAL A 171 -10.94 -32.07 -9.25
CA VAL A 171 -11.63 -30.93 -9.89
C VAL A 171 -12.83 -31.39 -10.73
N LEU A 172 -12.74 -32.53 -11.42
CA LEU A 172 -13.86 -33.12 -12.15
C LEU A 172 -14.99 -33.59 -11.21
N GLN A 173 -14.64 -34.11 -10.03
CA GLN A 173 -15.61 -34.47 -8.99
C GLN A 173 -16.27 -33.23 -8.39
N LEU A 174 -15.53 -32.13 -8.20
CA LEU A 174 -16.08 -30.84 -7.74
C LEU A 174 -17.08 -30.21 -8.74
N LEU A 175 -17.09 -30.62 -10.02
CA LEU A 175 -18.16 -30.22 -10.94
C LEU A 175 -19.53 -30.80 -10.50
N TYR A 176 -19.57 -31.89 -9.73
CA TYR A 176 -20.79 -32.49 -9.20
C TYR A 176 -21.26 -31.87 -7.86
N THR A 177 -20.46 -31.03 -7.21
CA THR A 177 -20.79 -30.41 -5.91
C THR A 177 -20.83 -28.89 -5.98
N ASN A 178 -21.63 -28.26 -5.13
CA ASN A 178 -21.61 -26.81 -4.92
C ASN A 178 -20.91 -26.42 -3.62
N ASP A 179 -20.52 -27.41 -2.82
CA ASP A 179 -19.68 -27.22 -1.64
C ASP A 179 -18.26 -27.69 -1.99
N PHE A 180 -17.30 -26.86 -1.59
CA PHE A 180 -15.86 -27.04 -1.79
C PHE A 180 -15.11 -27.17 -0.45
N SER A 181 -15.79 -26.95 0.68
CA SER A 181 -15.18 -26.74 2.01
C SER A 181 -14.44 -27.96 2.53
N ASP A 182 -14.95 -29.16 2.23
CA ASP A 182 -14.33 -30.44 2.64
C ASP A 182 -13.11 -30.83 1.80
N VAL A 183 -12.92 -30.20 0.63
CA VAL A 183 -11.87 -30.54 -0.34
C VAL A 183 -10.79 -29.47 -0.41
N VAL A 184 -11.15 -28.19 -0.28
CA VAL A 184 -10.23 -27.06 -0.20
C VAL A 184 -9.95 -26.79 1.28
N ASP A 185 -9.26 -27.73 1.91
CA ASP A 185 -9.06 -27.83 3.37
C ASP A 185 -7.68 -27.32 3.85
N THR A 186 -6.68 -27.30 2.95
CA THR A 186 -5.33 -26.81 3.21
C THR A 186 -4.79 -25.95 2.06
N ALA A 187 -3.81 -25.09 2.36
CA ALA A 187 -3.16 -24.25 1.36
C ALA A 187 -2.47 -25.09 0.27
N SER A 188 -1.85 -26.22 0.65
CA SER A 188 -1.29 -27.17 -0.32
C SER A 188 -2.36 -27.80 -1.22
N THR A 189 -3.54 -28.16 -0.70
CA THR A 189 -4.63 -28.68 -1.54
C THR A 189 -5.12 -27.61 -2.52
N ALA A 190 -5.40 -26.40 -2.02
CA ALA A 190 -5.82 -25.26 -2.84
C ALA A 190 -4.81 -24.93 -3.96
N LEU A 191 -3.51 -24.92 -3.65
CA LEU A 191 -2.43 -24.67 -4.62
C LEU A 191 -2.24 -25.77 -5.65
N SER A 192 -2.66 -27.01 -5.35
CA SER A 192 -2.64 -28.12 -6.32
C SER A 192 -3.87 -28.15 -7.23
N LEU A 193 -5.04 -27.73 -6.72
CA LEU A 193 -6.29 -27.70 -7.49
C LEU A 193 -6.43 -26.44 -8.35
N LEU A 194 -5.95 -25.28 -7.88
CA LEU A 194 -6.10 -23.99 -8.57
C LEU A 194 -5.56 -23.98 -10.02
N PRO A 195 -4.37 -24.53 -10.34
CA PRO A 195 -3.89 -24.61 -11.73
C PRO A 195 -4.83 -25.40 -12.65
N VAL A 196 -5.36 -26.53 -12.15
CA VAL A 196 -6.30 -27.39 -12.87
C VAL A 196 -7.66 -26.72 -13.05
N ALA A 197 -8.14 -25.98 -12.03
CA ALA A 197 -9.36 -25.21 -12.11
C ALA A 197 -9.25 -24.05 -13.13
N LEU A 198 -8.08 -23.42 -13.24
CA LEU A 198 -7.78 -22.40 -14.26
C LEU A 198 -7.73 -23.02 -15.67
N GLU A 199 -7.04 -24.16 -15.85
CA GLU A 199 -6.97 -24.88 -17.13
C GLU A 199 -8.36 -25.29 -17.63
N LEU A 200 -9.19 -25.84 -16.74
CA LEU A 200 -10.57 -26.23 -17.06
C LEU A 200 -11.55 -25.04 -17.05
N LEU A 201 -11.10 -23.81 -16.80
CA LEU A 201 -11.92 -22.59 -16.73
C LEU A 201 -13.17 -22.80 -15.84
N PHE A 202 -12.94 -23.34 -14.63
CA PHE A 202 -13.97 -23.63 -13.64
C PHE A 202 -13.99 -22.56 -12.53
N GLU A 203 -14.58 -21.41 -12.90
CA GLU A 203 -14.61 -20.16 -12.12
C GLU A 203 -15.00 -20.33 -10.63
N ASP A 204 -15.92 -21.25 -10.30
CA ASP A 204 -16.34 -21.46 -8.91
C ASP A 204 -15.25 -22.11 -8.06
N CYS A 205 -14.49 -23.05 -8.64
CA CYS A 205 -13.38 -23.71 -7.96
C CYS A 205 -12.17 -22.78 -7.85
N VAL A 206 -11.89 -21.97 -8.88
CA VAL A 206 -10.88 -20.90 -8.83
C VAL A 206 -11.17 -19.95 -7.66
N ARG A 207 -12.40 -19.42 -7.60
CA ARG A 207 -12.86 -18.51 -6.54
C ARG A 207 -12.80 -19.15 -5.15
N ALA A 208 -13.16 -20.43 -5.02
CA ALA A 208 -13.08 -21.16 -3.76
C ALA A 208 -11.61 -21.32 -3.29
N CYS A 209 -10.70 -21.68 -4.19
CA CYS A 209 -9.27 -21.79 -3.88
C CYS A 209 -8.66 -20.44 -3.51
N VAL A 210 -8.97 -19.37 -4.26
CA VAL A 210 -8.48 -18.01 -3.97
C VAL A 210 -8.98 -17.52 -2.61
N ARG A 211 -10.29 -17.67 -2.32
CA ARG A 211 -10.88 -17.31 -1.01
C ARG A 211 -10.27 -18.08 0.15
N PHE A 212 -9.98 -19.36 -0.04
CA PHE A 212 -9.32 -20.15 0.99
C PHE A 212 -7.89 -19.66 1.23
N LEU A 213 -7.11 -19.44 0.15
CA LEU A 213 -5.74 -18.92 0.24
C LEU A 213 -5.70 -17.50 0.85
N GLU A 214 -6.69 -16.65 0.58
CA GLU A 214 -6.85 -15.34 1.23
C GLU A 214 -6.99 -15.46 2.76
N ALA A 215 -7.65 -16.52 3.25
CA ALA A 215 -8.01 -16.68 4.67
C ALA A 215 -6.92 -17.34 5.54
N VAL A 216 -6.08 -18.24 4.98
CA VAL A 216 -5.13 -19.06 5.75
C VAL A 216 -3.70 -18.51 5.77
N PRO A 217 -2.85 -18.82 6.77
CA PRO A 217 -1.42 -18.54 6.70
C PRO A 217 -0.72 -19.40 5.63
N TRP A 218 0.43 -18.93 5.13
CA TRP A 218 1.25 -19.63 4.15
C TRP A 218 2.67 -19.86 4.69
N THR A 219 3.31 -20.96 4.28
CA THR A 219 4.77 -21.13 4.36
C THR A 219 5.47 -20.37 3.22
N GLU A 220 6.80 -20.17 3.31
CA GLU A 220 7.58 -19.48 2.27
C GLU A 220 7.46 -20.17 0.88
N ASP A 221 7.43 -21.50 0.85
CA ASP A 221 7.26 -22.28 -0.38
C ASP A 221 5.84 -22.16 -0.96
N GLU A 222 4.82 -22.00 -0.11
CA GLU A 222 3.44 -21.77 -0.54
C GLU A 222 3.25 -20.33 -1.05
N GLU A 223 3.79 -19.32 -0.36
CA GLU A 223 3.78 -17.93 -0.83
C GLU A 223 4.40 -17.81 -2.23
N LYS A 224 5.56 -18.46 -2.45
CA LYS A 224 6.22 -18.50 -3.76
C LYS A 224 5.34 -19.11 -4.85
N LYS A 225 4.54 -20.15 -4.52
CA LYS A 225 3.57 -20.75 -5.45
C LYS A 225 2.38 -19.82 -5.70
N VAL A 226 1.82 -19.20 -4.66
CA VAL A 226 0.76 -18.18 -4.80
C VAL A 226 1.20 -17.07 -5.76
N LEU A 227 2.38 -16.50 -5.54
CA LEU A 227 2.95 -15.43 -6.39
C LEU A 227 3.19 -15.90 -7.84
N GLY A 228 3.50 -17.19 -8.04
CA GLY A 228 3.61 -17.78 -9.37
C GLY A 228 2.27 -17.95 -10.10
N LEU A 229 1.15 -18.02 -9.37
CA LEU A 229 -0.20 -18.17 -9.93
C LEU A 229 -0.90 -16.83 -10.20
N VAL A 230 -0.54 -15.77 -9.47
CA VAL A 230 -1.08 -14.40 -9.63
C VAL A 230 -1.21 -13.93 -11.10
N PRO A 231 -0.25 -14.15 -12.02
CA PRO A 231 -0.37 -13.70 -13.42
C PRO A 231 -1.47 -14.38 -14.25
N PHE A 232 -2.09 -15.44 -13.73
CA PHE A 232 -3.15 -16.21 -14.40
C PHE A 232 -4.54 -15.98 -13.80
N LEU A 233 -4.64 -15.18 -12.74
CA LEU A 233 -5.88 -14.81 -12.07
C LEU A 233 -6.49 -13.53 -12.66
N SER A 234 -7.77 -13.27 -12.35
CA SER A 234 -8.38 -11.96 -12.63
C SER A 234 -7.78 -10.83 -11.79
N ASP A 235 -8.05 -9.58 -12.16
CA ASP A 235 -7.62 -8.39 -11.39
C ASP A 235 -8.18 -8.45 -9.95
N GLU A 236 -9.43 -8.86 -9.77
CA GLU A 236 -10.07 -9.02 -8.47
C GLU A 236 -9.39 -10.11 -7.62
N GLU A 237 -9.22 -11.32 -8.16
CA GLU A 237 -8.63 -12.47 -7.45
C GLU A 237 -7.14 -12.27 -7.13
N SER A 238 -6.40 -11.64 -8.05
CA SER A 238 -5.00 -11.30 -7.82
C SER A 238 -4.85 -10.21 -6.75
N GLN A 239 -5.75 -9.22 -6.71
CA GLN A 239 -5.72 -8.16 -5.69
C GLN A 239 -5.94 -8.72 -4.28
N GLU A 240 -6.84 -9.70 -4.11
CA GLU A 240 -7.10 -10.34 -2.81
C GLU A 240 -5.86 -11.05 -2.24
N LEU A 241 -5.12 -11.77 -3.09
CA LEU A 241 -3.89 -12.46 -2.68
C LEU A 241 -2.71 -11.47 -2.51
N LEU A 242 -2.58 -10.49 -3.40
CA LEU A 242 -1.51 -9.48 -3.35
C LEU A 242 -1.63 -8.54 -2.14
N ALA A 243 -2.83 -8.30 -1.61
CA ALA A 243 -3.03 -7.49 -0.41
C ALA A 243 -2.36 -8.07 0.85
N ARG A 244 -2.08 -9.38 0.88
CA ARG A 244 -1.41 -10.06 2.00
C ARG A 244 0.11 -9.88 2.01
N VAL A 245 0.71 -9.82 0.82
CA VAL A 245 2.18 -9.74 0.62
C VAL A 245 2.66 -8.31 0.31
N SER A 246 1.77 -7.46 -0.19
CA SER A 246 2.05 -6.03 -0.36
C SER A 246 1.48 -5.24 0.83
N PRO A 247 2.31 -4.76 1.77
CA PRO A 247 1.86 -3.69 2.66
C PRO A 247 1.44 -2.51 1.79
N GLY A 248 0.29 -1.91 2.07
CA GLY A 248 -0.36 -0.87 1.23
C GLY A 248 0.66 0.16 0.70
N LYS A 249 0.98 0.05 -0.59
CA LYS A 249 2.37 0.21 -1.08
C LYS A 249 2.85 1.65 -1.27
N ILE A 250 2.04 2.65 -0.96
CA ILE A 250 2.33 4.07 -1.24
C ILE A 250 2.12 4.95 0.00
N ASP A 251 1.02 4.80 0.74
CA ASP A 251 0.65 5.79 1.76
C ASP A 251 1.37 5.63 3.11
N SER A 252 1.62 4.39 3.56
CA SER A 252 2.10 4.17 4.94
C SER A 252 3.49 4.73 5.21
N SER A 253 4.42 4.60 4.25
CA SER A 253 5.78 5.12 4.38
C SER A 253 5.85 6.63 4.09
N GLU A 254 5.00 7.15 3.21
CA GLU A 254 4.91 8.58 2.91
C GLU A 254 4.32 9.36 4.10
N GLU A 255 3.22 8.87 4.71
CA GLU A 255 2.66 9.46 5.94
C GLU A 255 3.61 9.34 7.13
N MET A 256 4.34 8.23 7.29
CA MET A 256 5.37 8.11 8.34
C MET A 256 6.49 9.15 8.14
N LEU A 257 7.01 9.28 6.92
CA LEU A 257 8.08 10.22 6.60
C LEU A 257 7.62 11.68 6.76
N HIS A 258 6.39 11.99 6.33
CA HIS A 258 5.75 13.28 6.52
C HIS A 258 5.59 13.62 8.01
N GLY A 259 5.06 12.67 8.81
CA GLY A 259 4.94 12.82 10.26
C GLY A 259 6.29 13.04 10.96
N LEU A 260 7.36 12.36 10.53
CA LEU A 260 8.72 12.57 11.03
C LEU A 260 9.26 13.96 10.68
N ILE A 261 9.04 14.45 9.46
CA ILE A 261 9.41 15.81 9.05
C ILE A 261 8.66 16.84 9.91
N MET A 262 7.34 16.74 10.02
CA MET A 262 6.53 17.69 10.80
C MET A 262 6.90 17.67 12.30
N SER A 263 7.19 16.48 12.87
CA SER A 263 7.67 16.35 14.25
C SER A 263 9.05 17.00 14.44
N ALA A 264 10.00 16.75 13.52
CA ALA A 264 11.33 17.37 13.53
C ALA A 264 11.30 18.89 13.31
N ILE A 265 10.24 19.41 12.68
CA ILE A 265 10.03 20.82 12.41
C ILE A 265 9.36 21.54 13.60
N HIS A 266 8.25 21.01 14.14
CA HIS A 266 7.42 21.73 15.10
C HIS A 266 7.61 21.33 16.57
N ASN A 267 7.96 20.07 16.87
CA ASN A 267 7.63 19.47 18.18
C ASN A 267 8.80 18.79 18.91
N HIS A 268 10.03 18.90 18.43
CA HIS A 268 11.18 18.20 19.03
C HIS A 268 12.09 19.11 19.88
N PRO A 269 12.36 18.78 21.17
CA PRO A 269 13.18 19.60 22.07
C PRO A 269 14.66 19.72 21.64
N ASN A 270 15.13 18.82 20.79
CA ASN A 270 16.41 18.95 20.08
C ASN A 270 16.15 18.96 18.56
N THR A 271 15.60 20.05 18.07
CA THR A 271 15.19 20.24 16.66
C THR A 271 16.34 19.98 15.69
N ALA A 272 17.58 20.34 16.07
CA ALA A 272 18.77 20.13 15.23
C ALA A 272 19.10 18.64 15.03
N PHE A 273 19.06 17.84 16.10
CA PHE A 273 19.29 16.39 16.00
C PHE A 273 18.18 15.69 15.21
N ALA A 274 16.91 16.05 15.45
CA ALA A 274 15.80 15.48 14.69
C ALA A 274 15.90 15.81 13.19
N LYS A 275 16.22 17.06 12.83
CA LYS A 275 16.45 17.46 11.43
C LYS A 275 17.67 16.76 10.82
N ALA A 276 18.74 16.50 11.57
CA ALA A 276 19.88 15.73 11.08
C ALA A 276 19.52 14.24 10.85
N PHE A 277 18.73 13.64 11.74
CA PHE A 277 18.21 12.27 11.58
C PHE A 277 17.30 12.16 10.35
N VAL A 278 16.31 13.05 10.22
CA VAL A 278 15.39 13.07 9.07
C VAL A 278 16.13 13.36 7.77
N ALA A 279 17.13 14.25 7.77
CA ALA A 279 17.99 14.49 6.60
C ALA A 279 18.75 13.23 6.15
N LYS A 280 19.28 12.44 7.09
CA LYS A 280 19.90 11.15 6.78
C LYS A 280 18.87 10.15 6.24
N LEU A 281 17.72 10.03 6.92
CA LEU A 281 16.64 9.12 6.52
C LEU A 281 16.15 9.41 5.09
N LEU A 282 15.94 10.69 4.75
CA LEU A 282 15.53 11.13 3.41
C LEU A 282 16.54 10.77 2.30
N ARG A 283 17.84 10.87 2.60
CA ARG A 283 18.91 10.53 1.65
C ARG A 283 19.05 9.02 1.47
N ASP A 284 18.80 8.27 2.52
CA ASP A 284 18.90 6.81 2.54
C ASP A 284 17.52 6.14 2.21
N PHE A 285 16.52 6.91 1.75
CA PHE A 285 15.14 6.46 1.45
C PHE A 285 15.01 5.84 0.05
N SER A 286 14.40 4.66 -0.05
CA SER A 286 14.38 3.85 -1.29
C SER A 286 13.68 4.50 -2.49
N SER A 287 12.68 5.36 -2.26
CA SER A 287 11.89 6.01 -3.32
C SER A 287 12.14 7.51 -3.33
N LYS A 288 13.00 7.98 -4.24
CA LYS A 288 13.26 9.42 -4.44
C LYS A 288 11.99 10.20 -4.77
N GLU A 289 11.09 9.62 -5.55
CA GLU A 289 9.83 10.25 -5.96
C GLU A 289 8.84 10.37 -4.79
N SER A 290 8.76 9.36 -3.91
CA SER A 290 7.99 9.46 -2.66
C SER A 290 8.58 10.51 -1.71
N ALA A 291 9.91 10.57 -1.59
CA ALA A 291 10.59 11.59 -0.79
C ALA A 291 10.32 13.01 -1.34
N ARG A 292 10.23 13.18 -2.67
CA ARG A 292 9.81 14.43 -3.32
C ARG A 292 8.41 14.84 -2.87
N ARG A 293 7.38 14.01 -3.10
CA ARG A 293 5.97 14.34 -2.76
C ARG A 293 5.79 14.73 -1.29
N VAL A 294 6.46 14.00 -0.39
CA VAL A 294 6.44 14.28 1.04
C VAL A 294 7.13 15.60 1.40
N LEU A 295 8.22 15.95 0.71
CA LEU A 295 8.90 17.25 0.88
C LEU A 295 8.08 18.40 0.27
N ASP A 296 7.47 18.21 -0.90
CA ASP A 296 6.58 19.18 -1.53
C ASP A 296 5.41 19.53 -0.59
N ARG A 297 4.70 18.53 -0.04
CA ARG A 297 3.62 18.72 0.95
C ARG A 297 4.08 19.47 2.20
N ALA A 298 5.26 19.16 2.72
CA ALA A 298 5.81 19.84 3.90
C ALA A 298 6.24 21.29 3.58
N PHE A 299 6.74 21.53 2.36
CA PHE A 299 7.09 22.85 1.85
C PHE A 299 5.84 23.72 1.66
N GLU A 300 4.83 23.22 0.94
CA GLU A 300 3.54 23.91 0.73
C GLU A 300 2.90 24.29 2.07
N THR A 301 2.82 23.34 3.01
CA THR A 301 2.28 23.58 4.36
C THR A 301 3.05 24.68 5.09
N SER A 302 4.39 24.64 5.05
CA SER A 302 5.23 25.65 5.69
C SER A 302 5.13 27.02 5.00
N LEU A 303 5.00 27.05 3.67
CA LEU A 303 4.91 28.26 2.86
C LEU A 303 3.57 28.96 3.10
N LYS A 304 2.49 28.18 3.11
CA LYS A 304 1.15 28.65 3.46
C LYS A 304 1.13 29.33 4.83
N ILE A 305 1.67 28.68 5.87
CA ILE A 305 1.74 29.27 7.22
C ILE A 305 2.52 30.59 7.22
N VAL A 306 3.65 30.69 6.49
CA VAL A 306 4.42 31.94 6.39
C VAL A 306 3.64 33.04 5.67
N LYS A 307 2.88 32.70 4.62
CA LYS A 307 2.04 33.65 3.88
C LYS A 307 0.90 34.18 4.75
N GLU A 308 0.09 33.29 5.32
CA GLU A 308 -1.04 33.65 6.19
C GLU A 308 -0.56 34.49 7.40
N SER A 309 0.52 34.07 8.06
CA SER A 309 1.10 34.82 9.18
C SER A 309 1.59 36.23 8.79
N LEU A 310 2.06 36.43 7.55
CA LEU A 310 2.54 37.72 7.08
C LEU A 310 1.41 38.62 6.58
N GLU A 311 0.40 38.03 5.95
CA GLU A 311 -0.85 38.69 5.57
C GLU A 311 -1.54 39.27 6.82
N GLU A 312 -1.76 38.44 7.85
CA GLU A 312 -2.35 38.86 9.13
C GLU A 312 -1.49 39.91 9.86
N TYR A 313 -0.16 39.88 9.73
CA TYR A 313 0.69 40.94 10.29
C TYR A 313 0.54 42.28 9.53
N SER A 314 0.54 42.22 8.20
CA SER A 314 0.68 43.40 7.34
C SER A 314 -0.65 44.11 7.03
N SER A 315 -1.75 43.36 6.98
CA SER A 315 -3.11 43.86 6.75
C SER A 315 -4.11 43.22 7.72
N PRO A 316 -3.98 43.49 9.03
CA PRO A 316 -4.85 42.90 10.04
C PRO A 316 -6.28 43.45 9.99
N ASP A 317 -7.28 42.56 10.08
CA ASP A 317 -8.68 42.92 10.32
C ASP A 317 -9.01 42.89 11.83
N PHE A 318 -8.51 43.88 12.57
CA PHE A 318 -8.77 43.97 14.01
C PHE A 318 -9.96 44.87 14.36
N ARG A 319 -10.85 44.32 15.19
CA ARG A 319 -11.88 45.05 15.97
C ARG A 319 -11.65 44.89 17.49
N GLY A 320 -10.40 44.81 17.92
CA GLY A 320 -9.98 44.55 19.30
C GLY A 320 -9.22 45.71 19.95
N ASP A 321 -8.75 45.51 21.18
CA ASP A 321 -7.91 46.48 21.89
C ASP A 321 -6.51 46.59 21.28
N HIS A 322 -5.85 47.74 21.46
CA HIS A 322 -4.54 48.03 20.88
C HIS A 322 -3.44 47.09 21.40
N ASN A 323 -3.48 46.72 22.68
CA ASN A 323 -2.50 45.81 23.28
C ASN A 323 -2.68 44.35 22.79
N GLU A 324 -3.91 43.92 22.57
CA GLU A 324 -4.23 42.60 21.98
C GLU A 324 -3.79 42.54 20.51
N THR A 325 -4.11 43.58 19.74
CA THR A 325 -3.65 43.81 18.37
C THR A 325 -2.12 43.68 18.24
N GLU A 326 -1.37 44.39 19.07
CA GLU A 326 0.10 44.40 19.01
C GLU A 326 0.71 43.04 19.44
N ALA A 327 0.04 42.32 20.35
CA ALA A 327 0.45 40.97 20.74
C ALA A 327 0.23 39.94 19.63
N ILE A 328 -0.91 39.99 18.92
CA ILE A 328 -1.22 39.10 17.78
C ILE A 328 -0.24 39.37 16.63
N GLN A 329 0.03 40.64 16.30
CA GLN A 329 1.04 40.97 15.28
C GLN A 329 2.43 40.41 15.62
N ARG A 330 2.87 40.53 16.88
CA ARG A 330 4.15 39.92 17.32
C ARG A 330 4.14 38.40 17.17
N LEU A 331 3.05 37.73 17.57
CA LEU A 331 2.89 36.28 17.43
C LEU A 331 3.01 35.86 15.96
N ASN A 332 2.25 36.50 15.08
CA ASN A 332 2.22 36.19 13.65
C ASN A 332 3.58 36.40 12.99
N LEU A 333 4.28 37.50 13.31
CA LEU A 333 5.61 37.74 12.77
C LEU A 333 6.67 36.74 13.32
N HIS A 334 6.51 36.26 14.56
CA HIS A 334 7.29 35.13 15.11
C HIS A 334 6.98 33.80 14.42
N THR A 335 5.70 33.53 14.10
CA THR A 335 5.26 32.34 13.35
C THR A 335 5.81 32.33 11.94
N ALA A 336 5.75 33.47 11.24
CA ALA A 336 6.36 33.67 9.91
C ALA A 336 7.88 33.43 9.94
N MET A 337 8.58 33.99 10.94
CA MET A 337 10.03 33.79 11.09
C MET A 337 10.40 32.33 11.39
N THR A 338 9.62 31.65 12.24
CA THR A 338 9.87 30.25 12.62
C THR A 338 9.68 29.33 11.42
N ASN A 339 8.55 29.46 10.71
CA ASN A 339 8.26 28.65 9.53
C ASN A 339 9.12 29.05 8.31
N GLY A 340 9.59 30.30 8.22
CA GLY A 340 10.62 30.69 7.26
C GLY A 340 11.93 29.91 7.45
N ARG A 341 12.36 29.68 8.70
CA ARG A 341 13.52 28.81 8.98
C ARG A 341 13.26 27.35 8.63
N HIS A 342 12.00 26.93 8.63
CA HIS A 342 11.57 25.58 8.26
C HIS A 342 11.62 25.40 6.74
N LEU A 343 11.09 26.38 5.99
CA LEU A 343 11.25 26.48 4.54
C LEU A 343 12.72 26.46 4.11
N LEU A 344 13.58 27.25 4.75
CA LEU A 344 15.01 27.27 4.43
C LEU A 344 15.65 25.88 4.58
N TRP A 345 15.29 25.14 5.64
CA TRP A 345 15.79 23.79 5.85
C TRP A 345 15.19 22.78 4.84
N LEU A 346 13.89 22.88 4.53
CA LEU A 346 13.24 22.04 3.51
C LEU A 346 13.86 22.25 2.13
N VAL A 347 14.01 23.50 1.69
CA VAL A 347 14.72 23.89 0.46
C VAL A 347 16.14 23.31 0.42
N GLU A 348 16.87 23.35 1.55
CA GLU A 348 18.19 22.71 1.66
C GLU A 348 18.16 21.19 1.49
N ARG A 349 17.09 20.49 1.89
CA ARG A 349 16.94 19.03 1.66
C ARG A 349 16.53 18.74 0.23
N MET A 350 15.58 19.50 -0.31
CA MET A 350 15.07 19.32 -1.68
C MET A 350 16.16 19.58 -2.73
N ILE A 351 17.03 20.57 -2.51
CA ILE A 351 18.20 20.82 -3.37
C ILE A 351 19.24 19.69 -3.26
N GLU A 352 19.53 19.20 -2.05
CA GLU A 352 20.50 18.09 -1.85
C GLU A 352 20.05 16.80 -2.55
N LEU A 353 18.75 16.52 -2.54
CA LEU A 353 18.15 15.35 -3.21
C LEU A 353 17.88 15.57 -4.71
N ARG A 354 18.00 16.81 -5.20
CA ARG A 354 17.60 17.26 -6.56
C ARG A 354 16.13 16.93 -6.85
N VAL A 355 15.23 17.51 -6.05
CA VAL A 355 13.77 17.40 -6.13
C VAL A 355 13.07 18.74 -5.87
N ALA A 356 13.77 19.86 -6.08
CA ALA A 356 13.30 21.20 -5.71
C ALA A 356 12.60 21.95 -6.86
N ASP A 357 12.21 21.25 -7.93
CA ASP A 357 11.64 21.83 -9.14
C ASP A 357 10.28 22.52 -8.87
N THR A 358 9.34 21.79 -8.24
CA THR A 358 8.05 22.34 -7.80
C THR A 358 8.21 23.49 -6.80
N ALA A 359 9.09 23.34 -5.80
CA ALA A 359 9.38 24.41 -4.84
C ALA A 359 10.00 25.67 -5.49
N ALA A 360 10.78 25.54 -6.56
CA ALA A 360 11.34 26.66 -7.30
C ALA A 360 10.28 27.39 -8.14
N GLU A 361 9.37 26.63 -8.77
CA GLU A 361 8.21 27.15 -9.49
C GLU A 361 7.28 27.92 -8.53
N GLU A 362 6.82 27.27 -7.46
CA GLU A 362 5.97 27.88 -6.43
C GLU A 362 6.61 29.13 -5.80
N TRP A 363 7.90 29.09 -5.46
CA TRP A 363 8.58 30.26 -4.86
C TRP A 363 8.71 31.44 -5.84
N SER A 364 8.65 31.19 -7.15
CA SER A 364 8.73 32.24 -8.18
C SER A 364 7.42 33.01 -8.38
N ASP A 365 6.26 32.34 -8.25
CA ASP A 365 4.94 32.95 -8.40
C ASP A 365 4.34 33.38 -7.05
N GLN A 366 4.87 34.46 -6.47
CA GLN A 366 4.51 34.92 -5.13
C GLN A 366 4.18 36.43 -5.09
N ALA A 367 3.29 36.86 -5.98
CA ALA A 367 2.89 38.26 -6.10
C ALA A 367 2.27 38.86 -4.81
N SER A 368 1.30 38.17 -4.18
CA SER A 368 0.66 38.62 -2.94
C SER A 368 1.66 38.67 -1.78
N PHE A 369 2.34 37.55 -1.53
CA PHE A 369 3.37 37.43 -0.48
C PHE A 369 4.48 38.49 -0.62
N THR A 370 4.86 38.85 -1.85
CA THR A 370 5.81 39.95 -2.10
C THR A 370 5.23 41.31 -1.70
N ALA A 371 3.96 41.58 -2.00
CA ALA A 371 3.29 42.80 -1.55
C ALA A 371 3.16 42.86 -0.02
N ASP A 372 2.92 41.73 0.64
CA ASP A 372 2.81 41.62 2.09
C ASP A 372 4.18 41.81 2.77
N LEU A 373 5.26 41.27 2.20
CA LEU A 373 6.64 41.57 2.62
C LEU A 373 6.97 43.07 2.48
N GLN A 374 6.59 43.69 1.36
CA GLN A 374 6.78 45.13 1.13
C GLN A 374 5.96 46.00 2.08
N ARG A 375 4.78 45.55 2.52
CA ARG A 375 3.94 46.24 3.49
C ARG A 375 4.49 46.05 4.91
N ALA A 376 4.82 44.83 5.29
CA ALA A 376 5.37 44.46 6.59
C ALA A 376 6.74 45.11 6.88
N PHE A 377 7.57 45.34 5.85
CA PHE A 377 8.87 45.99 5.98
C PHE A 377 8.86 47.49 5.66
N ARG A 378 7.68 48.11 5.56
CA ARG A 378 7.54 49.56 5.33
C ARG A 378 7.81 50.39 6.59
N ASP A 379 7.45 49.85 7.75
CA ASP A 379 7.89 50.38 9.05
C ASP A 379 9.19 49.71 9.50
N ASP A 380 9.71 50.13 10.66
CA ASP A 380 10.87 49.50 11.32
C ASP A 380 10.47 48.64 12.55
N ALA A 381 9.18 48.42 12.81
CA ALA A 381 8.69 47.69 13.98
C ALA A 381 9.15 46.22 13.95
N TRP A 382 9.09 45.59 12.78
CA TRP A 382 9.56 44.22 12.54
C TRP A 382 11.04 44.00 12.95
N ARG A 383 11.89 45.04 12.89
CA ARG A 383 13.32 44.94 13.25
C ARG A 383 13.54 44.63 14.73
N ASN A 384 12.62 45.07 15.58
CA ASN A 384 12.69 44.85 17.02
C ASN A 384 12.07 43.50 17.41
N ILE A 385 11.29 42.87 16.53
CA ILE A 385 10.56 41.62 16.77
C ILE A 385 11.35 40.43 16.18
N VAL A 386 11.60 40.43 14.86
CA VAL A 386 12.34 39.37 14.15
C VAL A 386 13.28 39.93 13.07
N PRO A 387 14.41 40.56 13.46
CA PRO A 387 15.35 41.17 12.51
C PRO A 387 15.96 40.18 11.49
N GLY A 388 15.86 38.87 11.75
CA GLY A 388 16.34 37.83 10.83
C GLY A 388 15.37 37.41 9.73
N LEU A 389 14.10 37.83 9.74
CA LEU A 389 13.09 37.37 8.77
C LEU A 389 13.47 37.68 7.30
N PRO A 390 13.88 38.91 6.92
CA PRO A 390 14.33 39.20 5.55
C PRO A 390 15.53 38.34 5.13
N ALA A 391 16.47 38.10 6.05
CA ALA A 391 17.66 37.29 5.78
C ALA A 391 17.33 35.80 5.54
N VAL A 392 16.24 35.29 6.12
CA VAL A 392 15.73 33.94 5.88
C VAL A 392 15.07 33.85 4.50
N VAL A 393 14.17 34.78 4.16
CA VAL A 393 13.52 34.85 2.84
C VAL A 393 14.57 34.98 1.72
N LEU A 394 15.53 35.90 1.85
CA LEU A 394 16.62 36.08 0.89
C LEU A 394 17.48 34.82 0.72
N ARG A 395 17.69 34.03 1.79
CA ARG A 395 18.43 32.76 1.69
C ARG A 395 17.65 31.69 0.92
N CYS A 396 16.33 31.58 1.11
CA CYS A 396 15.48 30.69 0.32
C CYS A 396 15.56 31.05 -1.17
N THR A 397 15.29 32.33 -1.51
CA THR A 397 15.38 32.83 -2.90
C THR A 397 16.76 32.58 -3.50
N CYS A 398 17.84 32.92 -2.78
CA CYS A 398 19.21 32.72 -3.26
C CYS A 398 19.55 31.24 -3.48
N LYS A 399 19.09 30.33 -2.60
CA LYS A 399 19.36 28.89 -2.77
C LYS A 399 18.61 28.29 -3.96
N LEU A 400 17.32 28.61 -4.12
CA LEU A 400 16.54 28.14 -5.27
C LEU A 400 17.08 28.71 -6.59
N ALA A 401 17.34 30.02 -6.66
CA ALA A 401 17.91 30.67 -7.85
C ALA A 401 19.29 30.10 -8.22
N ASN A 402 20.18 29.89 -7.24
CA ASN A 402 21.49 29.27 -7.49
C ASN A 402 21.37 27.81 -7.94
N ALA A 403 20.43 27.05 -7.38
CA ALA A 403 20.22 25.65 -7.76
C ALA A 403 19.67 25.52 -9.20
N VAL A 404 18.80 26.44 -9.63
CA VAL A 404 18.39 26.60 -11.04
C VAL A 404 19.59 27.01 -11.92
N ALA A 405 20.31 28.06 -11.55
CA ALA A 405 21.43 28.59 -12.34
C ALA A 405 22.60 27.60 -12.50
N THR A 406 22.75 26.66 -11.57
CA THR A 406 23.76 25.58 -11.62
C THR A 406 23.26 24.29 -12.29
N GLY A 407 22.01 24.24 -12.76
CA GLY A 407 21.41 23.05 -13.38
C GLY A 407 21.13 21.89 -12.41
N ASN A 408 21.06 22.16 -11.10
CA ASN A 408 20.62 21.18 -10.10
C ASN A 408 19.09 21.06 -10.01
N ILE A 409 18.38 22.05 -10.54
CA ILE A 409 16.91 22.12 -10.69
C ILE A 409 16.63 22.41 -12.17
N LEU A 410 15.65 21.74 -12.77
CA LEU A 410 15.19 22.00 -14.13
C LEU A 410 14.08 23.06 -14.08
N ALA A 411 14.42 24.31 -14.37
CA ALA A 411 13.39 25.33 -14.57
C ALA A 411 12.50 24.97 -15.76
N ALA A 412 11.18 25.08 -15.58
CA ALA A 412 10.22 24.89 -16.65
C ALA A 412 10.55 25.81 -17.83
N ARG A 413 10.72 25.24 -19.02
CA ARG A 413 11.03 26.01 -20.23
C ARG A 413 9.79 26.82 -20.60
N GLN A 414 9.82 28.13 -20.34
CA GLN A 414 8.87 29.05 -20.96
C GLN A 414 8.97 28.90 -22.48
N VAL A 415 7.91 28.38 -23.09
CA VAL A 415 7.73 28.35 -24.54
C VAL A 415 7.24 29.74 -24.92
N VAL A 416 8.20 30.57 -25.34
CA VAL A 416 7.99 31.92 -25.91
C VAL A 416 7.56 31.80 -27.36
#